data_AF-A0A1V6QY84-F1
#
_entry.id   AF-A0A1V6QY84-F1
#
_cell.length_a   1.000
_cell.length_b   1.000
_cell.length_c   1.000
_cell.angle_alpha   90.00
_cell.angle_beta   90.00
_cell.angle_gamma   90.00
#
_symmetry.space_group_name_H-M   'P 1'
#
loop_
_entity.id
_entity.type
_entity.pdbx_description
1 polymer ?
#
loop_
_entity_poly.entity_id
_entity_poly.type
_entity_poly.pdbx_seq_one_letter_code
_entity_poly.pdbx_strand_id
1 'polypeptide(L)'
;MLGIKTRSPEITRDVREKDVRRERNDTDLPFDKTTLSTEDTKAYLEDVGKLGWLTDKSRPDIAVAVNKLQRRSSTPRIEDQEAVKQLIRYIKGTMNLGILLGKDSTGLAGYVDASYQDCEDGKSTEGFIFFYAGGPVSWSSRKEDIVARSSTTAEYVAYDAAI
;
A
#
# COMPACT_ATOMS: atom_id res chain seq x y z
N MET A 1 -52.54 -8.72 58.90
CA MET A 1 -52.60 -7.83 60.09
C MET A 1 -51.34 -8.08 60.90
N LEU A 2 -50.50 -7.03 61.05
CA LEU A 2 -49.31 -6.79 61.90
C LEU A 2 -48.73 -7.99 62.70
N GLY A 3 -47.44 -8.36 62.67
CA GLY A 3 -46.20 -7.61 62.51
C GLY A 3 -45.54 -7.38 63.88
N ILE A 4 -44.52 -8.17 64.27
CA ILE A 4 -43.57 -7.80 65.35
C ILE A 4 -42.16 -8.31 65.00
N LYS A 5 -41.19 -7.45 65.29
CA LYS A 5 -39.79 -7.34 64.89
C LYS A 5 -38.92 -7.49 66.16
N THR A 6 -37.70 -8.02 66.07
CA THR A 6 -36.49 -7.64 66.89
C THR A 6 -35.29 -8.55 66.52
N ARG A 7 -34.30 -8.05 65.76
CA ARG A 7 -32.97 -7.47 66.14
C ARG A 7 -31.91 -8.54 66.51
N SER A 8 -30.92 -8.88 65.66
CA SER A 8 -29.64 -8.18 65.30
C SER A 8 -28.43 -8.92 65.93
N PRO A 9 -27.14 -8.72 65.55
CA PRO A 9 -26.50 -8.11 64.37
C PRO A 9 -25.31 -8.98 63.83
N GLU A 10 -24.40 -8.35 63.05
CA GLU A 10 -23.04 -8.76 62.63
C GLU A 10 -22.91 -9.36 61.21
N ILE A 11 -21.98 -8.97 60.31
CA ILE A 11 -20.83 -8.05 60.32
C ILE A 11 -20.44 -7.75 58.85
N THR A 12 -20.17 -6.47 58.56
CA THR A 12 -19.27 -5.86 57.54
C THR A 12 -19.07 -6.48 56.13
N ARG A 13 -19.19 -5.65 55.08
CA ARG A 13 -18.08 -4.86 54.49
C ARG A 13 -18.58 -4.04 53.29
N ASP A 14 -18.37 -2.73 53.40
CA ASP A 14 -18.45 -1.73 52.33
C ASP A 14 -17.28 -1.96 51.36
N VAL A 15 -17.55 -2.46 50.15
CA VAL A 15 -16.56 -2.46 49.06
C VAL A 15 -16.89 -1.28 48.17
N ARG A 16 -16.23 -0.16 48.46
CA ARG A 16 -16.11 0.95 47.51
C ARG A 16 -15.27 0.46 46.34
N GLU A 17 -15.93 0.09 45.26
CA GLU A 17 -15.33 -0.11 43.95
C GLU A 17 -14.92 1.26 43.41
N LYS A 18 -13.70 1.69 43.75
CA LYS A 18 -13.03 2.75 43.00
C LYS A 18 -12.44 2.11 41.76
N ASP A 19 -13.24 2.05 40.70
CA ASP A 19 -12.75 1.80 39.36
C ASP A 19 -11.84 2.96 38.94
N VAL A 20 -10.56 2.75 39.17
CA VAL A 20 -9.49 3.60 38.64
C VAL A 20 -9.55 3.50 37.13
N ARG A 21 -9.99 4.57 36.49
CA ARG A 21 -9.75 4.86 35.07
C ARG A 21 -8.26 4.63 34.78
N ARG A 22 -7.94 3.56 34.04
CA ARG A 22 -6.75 3.57 33.19
C ARG A 22 -7.17 4.19 31.87
N GLU A 23 -6.92 5.49 31.74
CA GLU A 23 -6.79 6.08 30.41
C GLU A 23 -5.69 5.29 29.70
N ARG A 24 -6.05 4.61 28.61
CA ARG A 24 -5.06 3.98 27.73
C ARG A 24 -4.28 5.14 27.11
N ASN A 25 -3.06 5.36 27.57
CA ASN A 25 -2.14 6.18 26.80
C ASN A 25 -1.85 5.42 25.50
N ASP A 26 -2.12 6.06 24.35
CA ASP A 26 -1.82 5.51 23.01
C ASP A 26 -0.31 5.28 22.77
N THR A 27 0.54 5.54 23.77
CA THR A 27 1.99 5.34 23.73
C THR A 27 2.45 3.92 24.07
N ASP A 28 1.54 3.03 24.49
CA ASP A 28 1.89 1.65 24.88
C ASP A 28 1.70 0.62 23.74
N LEU A 29 1.56 1.08 22.50
CA LEU A 29 1.75 0.20 21.35
C LEU A 29 3.23 -0.19 21.29
N PRO A 30 3.58 -1.48 21.11
CA PRO A 30 4.96 -1.88 20.96
C PRO A 30 5.56 -1.08 19.82
N PHE A 31 6.63 -0.33 20.11
CA PHE A 31 7.43 0.37 19.10
C PHE A 31 7.96 -0.71 18.17
N ASP A 32 7.23 -0.99 17.08
CA ASP A 32 7.67 -1.89 16.04
C ASP A 32 8.91 -1.23 15.44
N LYS A 33 10.08 -1.71 15.87
CA LYS A 33 11.41 -1.16 15.54
C LYS A 33 11.68 -1.13 14.04
N THR A 34 10.77 -1.68 13.24
CA THR A 34 10.79 -1.76 11.78
C THR A 34 10.14 -0.55 11.10
N THR A 35 9.31 0.22 11.83
CA THR A 35 8.58 1.37 11.29
C THR A 35 9.44 2.64 11.30
N LEU A 36 9.28 3.49 10.28
CA LEU A 36 10.05 4.73 10.15
C LEU A 36 9.63 5.78 11.18
N SER A 37 10.56 6.67 11.53
CA SER A 37 10.22 7.87 12.31
C SER A 37 9.27 8.78 11.53
N THR A 38 8.60 9.72 12.20
CA THR A 38 7.68 10.67 11.53
C THR A 38 8.38 11.51 10.46
N GLU A 39 9.61 11.96 10.73
CA GLU A 39 10.39 12.76 9.76
C GLU A 39 10.82 11.91 8.56
N ASP A 40 11.29 10.69 8.81
CA ASP A 40 11.68 9.76 7.75
C ASP A 40 10.47 9.32 6.90
N THR A 41 9.30 9.19 7.52
CA THR A 41 8.04 8.89 6.83
C THR A 41 7.67 10.00 5.87
N LYS A 42 7.81 11.26 6.29
CA LYS A 42 7.55 12.41 5.41
C LYS A 42 8.52 12.43 4.22
N ALA A 43 9.81 12.23 4.46
CA ALA A 43 10.81 12.15 3.40
C ALA A 43 10.52 10.99 2.43
N TYR A 44 10.16 9.82 2.95
CA TYR A 44 9.75 8.66 2.16
C TYR A 44 8.58 8.98 1.23
N LEU A 45 7.52 9.59 1.75
CA LEU A 45 6.33 9.96 0.96
C LEU A 45 6.67 10.99 -0.13
N GLU A 46 7.54 11.95 0.17
CA GLU A 46 8.01 12.92 -0.80
C GLU A 46 8.79 12.26 -1.95
N ASP A 47 9.70 11.35 -1.62
CA ASP A 47 10.49 10.61 -2.61
C ASP A 47 9.61 9.69 -3.47
N VAL A 48 8.68 8.95 -2.85
CA VAL A 48 7.72 8.10 -3.56
C VAL A 48 6.80 8.93 -4.47
N GLY A 49 6.41 10.14 -4.04
CA GLY A 49 5.64 11.07 -4.87
C GLY A 49 6.40 11.51 -6.12
N LYS A 50 7.68 11.90 -5.96
CA LYS A 50 8.57 12.25 -7.09
C LYS A 50 8.77 11.08 -8.05
N LEU A 51 8.97 9.87 -7.52
CA LEU A 51 9.10 8.65 -8.31
C LEU A 51 7.80 8.31 -9.05
N GLY A 52 6.65 8.53 -8.42
CA GLY A 52 5.33 8.40 -9.05
C GLY A 52 5.18 9.32 -10.25
N TRP A 53 5.58 10.59 -10.12
CA TRP A 53 5.60 11.52 -11.25
C TRP A 53 6.54 11.06 -12.37
N LEU A 54 7.75 10.61 -12.02
CA LEU A 54 8.72 10.13 -13.01
C LEU A 54 8.20 8.92 -13.80
N THR A 55 7.54 8.00 -13.08
CA THR A 55 6.89 6.81 -13.63
C THR A 55 5.84 7.18 -14.66
N ASP A 56 4.91 8.08 -14.30
CA ASP A 56 3.81 8.51 -15.15
C ASP A 56 4.29 9.27 -16.39
N LYS A 57 5.39 10.01 -16.28
CA LYS A 57 5.86 10.89 -17.37
C LYS A 57 6.87 10.29 -18.32
N SER A 58 7.74 9.40 -17.86
CA SER A 58 8.92 9.03 -18.65
C SER A 58 9.47 7.63 -18.43
N ARG A 59 9.11 6.97 -17.33
CA ARG A 59 9.74 5.72 -16.90
C ARG A 59 8.71 4.62 -16.61
N PRO A 60 8.12 4.00 -17.66
CA PRO A 60 7.22 2.85 -17.47
C PRO A 60 7.90 1.66 -16.79
N ASP A 61 9.21 1.53 -16.94
CA ASP A 61 10.02 0.43 -16.41
C ASP A 61 10.03 0.33 -14.87
N ILE A 62 9.79 1.44 -14.15
CA ILE A 62 9.76 1.46 -12.69
C ILE A 62 8.35 1.37 -12.10
N ALA A 63 7.30 1.27 -12.94
CA ALA A 63 5.91 1.43 -12.50
C ALA A 63 5.49 0.43 -11.42
N VAL A 64 5.84 -0.84 -11.59
CA VAL A 64 5.52 -1.89 -10.62
C VAL A 64 6.21 -1.64 -9.28
N ALA A 65 7.48 -1.23 -9.30
CA ALA A 65 8.25 -0.98 -8.08
C ALA A 65 7.66 0.22 -7.30
N VAL A 66 7.34 1.31 -8.00
CA VAL A 66 6.72 2.48 -7.39
C VAL A 66 5.34 2.16 -6.85
N ASN A 67 4.52 1.39 -7.58
CA ASN A 67 3.21 1.00 -7.10
C ASN A 67 3.29 0.19 -5.79
N LYS A 68 4.24 -0.74 -5.68
CA LYS A 68 4.47 -1.51 -4.45
C LYS A 68 4.90 -0.63 -3.26
N LEU A 69 5.70 0.41 -3.51
CA LEU A 69 6.11 1.38 -2.49
C LEU A 69 4.95 2.30 -2.06
N GLN A 70 4.13 2.75 -3.00
CA GLN A 70 2.95 3.59 -2.72
C GLN A 70 1.94 2.89 -1.81
N ARG A 71 1.77 1.57 -1.94
CA ARG A 71 0.89 0.77 -1.06
C ARG A 71 1.30 0.84 0.41
N ARG A 72 2.58 1.05 0.69
CA ARG A 72 3.14 1.14 2.06
C ARG A 72 3.23 2.58 2.58
N SER A 73 2.51 3.51 1.96
CA SER A 73 2.47 4.93 2.37
C SER A 73 1.85 5.16 3.75
N SER A 74 0.94 4.31 4.21
CA SER A 74 0.31 4.43 5.54
C SER A 74 1.26 4.03 6.68
N THR A 75 2.08 3.01 6.46
CA THR A 75 2.99 2.45 7.47
C THR A 75 4.32 2.01 6.82
N PRO A 76 5.18 2.96 6.43
CA PRO A 76 6.43 2.62 5.76
C PRO A 76 7.46 2.03 6.73
N ARG A 77 8.22 1.06 6.25
CA ARG A 77 9.27 0.37 7.01
C ARG A 77 10.66 0.80 6.59
N ILE A 78 11.68 0.46 7.39
CA ILE A 78 13.09 0.71 7.06
C ILE A 78 13.47 0.07 5.72
N GLU A 79 13.00 -1.16 5.47
CA GLU A 79 13.19 -1.88 4.21
C GLU A 79 12.64 -1.12 2.99
N ASP A 80 11.53 -0.39 3.16
CA ASP A 80 10.94 0.43 2.08
C ASP A 80 11.82 1.62 1.74
N GLN A 81 12.41 2.25 2.75
CA GLN A 81 13.34 3.35 2.55
C GLN A 81 14.60 2.88 1.81
N GLU A 82 15.08 1.67 2.11
CA GLU A 82 16.20 1.05 1.39
C GLU A 82 15.84 0.73 -0.07
N ALA A 83 14.63 0.21 -0.30
CA ALA A 83 14.11 -0.06 -1.64
C ALA A 83 13.96 1.23 -2.47
N VAL A 84 13.49 2.34 -1.88
CA VAL A 84 13.48 3.66 -2.53
C VAL A 84 14.89 4.09 -2.91
N LYS A 85 15.86 3.99 -2.00
CA LYS A 85 17.26 4.32 -2.28
C LYS A 85 17.82 3.46 -3.41
N GLN A 86 17.47 2.17 -3.48
CA GLN A 86 17.86 1.28 -4.57
C GLN A 86 17.24 1.71 -5.90
N LEU A 87 15.96 2.06 -5.92
CA LEU A 87 15.28 2.53 -7.11
C LEU A 87 15.89 3.84 -7.64
N ILE A 88 16.23 4.77 -6.74
CA ILE A 88 16.93 6.02 -7.11
C ILE A 88 18.32 5.71 -7.69
N ARG A 89 19.07 4.75 -7.13
CA ARG A 89 20.35 4.30 -7.70
C ARG A 89 20.18 3.70 -9.09
N TYR A 90 19.12 2.91 -9.30
CA TYR A 90 18.80 2.35 -10.61
C TYR A 90 18.51 3.47 -11.64
N ILE A 91 17.70 4.46 -11.28
CA ILE A 91 17.42 5.62 -12.13
C ILE A 91 18.72 6.37 -12.47
N LYS A 92 19.58 6.61 -11.48
CA LYS A 92 20.89 7.25 -11.69
C LYS A 92 21.79 6.44 -12.65
N GLY A 93 21.77 5.12 -12.58
CA GLY A 93 22.51 4.25 -13.50
C GLY A 93 21.92 4.18 -14.91
N THR A 94 20.64 4.55 -15.06
CA THR A 94 19.87 4.44 -16.31
C THR A 94 19.33 5.78 -16.79
N MET A 95 20.01 6.88 -16.47
CA MET A 95 19.56 8.24 -16.83
C MET A 95 19.44 8.46 -18.35
N ASN A 96 20.14 7.64 -19.14
CA ASN A 96 20.12 7.72 -20.60
C ASN A 96 18.96 6.94 -21.24
N LEU A 97 18.15 6.20 -20.46
CA LEU A 97 16.95 5.57 -20.96
C LEU A 97 15.84 6.61 -21.13
N GLY A 98 15.15 6.55 -22.26
CA GLY A 98 14.02 7.41 -22.57
C GLY A 98 13.05 6.74 -23.53
N ILE A 99 11.87 7.35 -23.68
CA ILE A 99 10.84 6.87 -24.59
C ILE A 99 11.17 7.38 -25.99
N LEU A 100 11.40 6.45 -26.92
CA LEU A 100 11.61 6.74 -28.33
C LEU A 100 10.34 6.40 -29.08
N LEU A 101 9.70 7.43 -29.64
CA LEU A 101 8.62 7.22 -30.60
C LEU A 101 9.26 6.92 -31.96
N GLY A 102 9.02 5.71 -32.44
CA GLY A 102 9.51 5.27 -33.75
C GLY A 102 8.63 5.78 -34.90
N LYS A 103 8.81 5.14 -36.05
CA LYS A 103 7.96 5.32 -37.24
C LYS A 103 7.26 4.02 -37.61
N ASP A 104 7.08 3.14 -36.63
CA ASP A 104 6.41 1.87 -36.91
C ASP A 104 5.00 2.17 -37.43
N SER A 105 4.61 1.49 -38.51
CA SER A 105 3.29 1.62 -39.11
C SER A 105 2.25 0.72 -38.43
N THR A 106 2.69 -0.07 -37.45
CA THR A 106 1.77 -0.77 -36.55
C THR A 106 0.90 0.26 -35.82
N GLY A 107 -0.41 0.02 -35.83
CA GLY A 107 -1.37 0.87 -35.12
C GLY A 107 -1.18 0.81 -33.61
N LEU A 108 -2.23 1.12 -32.85
CA LEU A 108 -2.21 0.97 -31.40
C LEU A 108 -2.08 -0.52 -31.03
N ALA A 109 -1.04 -0.87 -30.28
CA ALA A 109 -0.85 -2.21 -29.72
C ALA A 109 -0.88 -2.13 -28.19
N GLY A 110 -1.60 -3.02 -27.53
CA GLY A 110 -1.75 -3.04 -26.08
C GLY A 110 -1.35 -4.40 -25.50
N TYR A 111 -0.70 -4.36 -24.35
CA TYR A 111 -0.40 -5.53 -23.54
C TYR A 111 -0.98 -5.30 -22.15
N VAL A 112 -1.60 -6.35 -21.61
CA VAL A 112 -2.19 -6.36 -20.28
C VAL A 112 -1.73 -7.64 -19.58
N ASP A 113 -1.45 -7.54 -18.29
CA ASP A 113 -0.98 -8.65 -17.47
C ASP A 113 -1.48 -8.50 -16.03
N ALA A 114 -1.69 -9.62 -15.35
CA ALA A 114 -2.08 -9.67 -13.94
C ALA A 114 -1.22 -10.63 -13.11
N SER A 115 -0.66 -10.13 -12.01
CA SER A 115 0.04 -10.92 -11.00
C SER A 115 -0.92 -11.36 -9.90
N TYR A 116 -1.42 -12.59 -10.02
CA TYR A 116 -2.39 -13.20 -9.10
C TYR A 116 -1.90 -13.31 -7.64
N GLN A 117 -2.71 -12.82 -6.69
CA GLN A 117 -2.47 -12.92 -5.24
C GLN A 117 -1.07 -12.48 -4.78
N ASP A 118 -0.48 -11.48 -5.44
CA ASP A 118 0.85 -10.98 -5.09
C ASP A 118 0.84 -9.98 -3.92
N CYS A 119 -0.34 -9.53 -3.50
CA CYS A 119 -0.52 -8.63 -2.37
C CYS A 119 -0.77 -9.39 -1.05
N GLU A 120 -0.37 -8.81 0.08
CA GLU A 120 -0.59 -9.39 1.42
C GLU A 120 -2.07 -9.62 1.76
N ASP A 121 -2.99 -8.84 1.19
CA ASP A 121 -4.44 -8.98 1.35
C ASP A 121 -5.08 -9.91 0.29
N GLY A 122 -4.27 -10.66 -0.45
CA GLY A 122 -4.72 -11.62 -1.45
C GLY A 122 -5.27 -10.98 -2.74
N LYS A 123 -5.13 -9.66 -2.92
CA LYS A 123 -5.45 -9.01 -4.20
C LYS A 123 -4.33 -9.22 -5.21
N SER A 124 -4.67 -9.10 -6.48
CA SER A 124 -3.69 -9.16 -7.56
C SER A 124 -3.16 -7.76 -7.89
N THR A 125 -2.06 -7.72 -8.65
CA THR A 125 -1.55 -6.50 -9.26
C THR A 125 -1.78 -6.58 -10.76
N GLU A 126 -2.49 -5.60 -11.30
CA GLU A 126 -2.70 -5.47 -12.74
C GLU A 126 -1.75 -4.43 -13.32
N GLY A 127 -1.40 -4.62 -14.59
CA GLY A 127 -0.60 -3.68 -15.35
C GLY A 127 -0.94 -3.73 -16.83
N PHE A 128 -0.82 -2.57 -17.48
CA PHE A 128 -0.94 -2.49 -18.93
C PHE A 128 0.11 -1.55 -19.50
N ILE A 129 0.39 -1.74 -20.79
CA ILE A 129 1.21 -0.84 -21.59
C ILE A 129 0.70 -0.82 -23.04
N PHE A 130 0.41 0.37 -23.52
CA PHE A 130 0.02 0.64 -24.89
C PHE A 130 1.18 1.28 -25.64
N PHE A 131 1.43 0.77 -26.84
CA PHE A 131 2.42 1.23 -27.78
C PHE A 131 1.75 1.85 -29.00
N TYR A 132 2.36 2.91 -29.51
CA TYR A 132 2.02 3.51 -30.78
C TYR A 132 3.30 3.89 -31.51
N ALA A 133 3.37 3.61 -32.82
CA ALA A 133 4.56 3.85 -33.64
C ALA A 133 5.86 3.24 -33.06
N GLY A 134 5.76 2.13 -32.33
CA GLY A 134 6.88 1.43 -31.70
C GLY A 134 7.35 2.00 -30.37
N GLY A 135 6.71 3.04 -29.83
CA GLY A 135 7.01 3.62 -28.52
C GLY A 135 5.84 3.50 -27.54
N PRO A 136 6.08 3.36 -26.22
CA PRO A 136 5.01 3.34 -25.22
C PRO A 136 4.36 4.73 -25.09
N VAL A 137 3.03 4.77 -25.09
CA VAL A 137 2.23 6.01 -25.03
C VAL A 137 1.30 6.08 -23.83
N SER A 138 0.93 4.94 -23.24
CA SER A 138 0.12 4.88 -22.03
C SER A 138 0.47 3.60 -21.27
N TRP A 139 0.60 3.69 -19.95
CA TRP A 139 0.90 2.54 -19.11
C TRP A 139 0.38 2.78 -17.70
N SER A 140 0.17 1.69 -16.97
CA SER A 140 -0.14 1.75 -15.55
C SER A 140 0.25 0.45 -14.86
N SER A 141 0.51 0.52 -13.57
CA SER A 141 0.53 -0.64 -12.69
C SER A 141 -0.22 -0.26 -11.43
N ARG A 142 -1.24 -1.06 -11.08
CA ARG A 142 -2.08 -0.81 -9.92
C ARG A 142 -2.51 -2.10 -9.25
N LYS A 143 -2.92 -1.96 -7.99
CA LYS A 143 -3.51 -3.05 -7.23
C LYS A 143 -4.97 -3.20 -7.63
N GLU A 144 -5.43 -4.43 -7.84
CA GLU A 144 -6.85 -4.69 -8.09
C GLU A 144 -7.71 -4.30 -6.88
N ASP A 145 -8.94 -3.86 -7.12
CA ASP A 145 -9.89 -3.54 -6.04
C ASP A 145 -10.52 -4.80 -5.45
N ILE A 146 -10.68 -5.85 -6.25
CA ILE A 146 -11.29 -7.12 -5.86
C ILE A 146 -10.25 -8.22 -5.68
N VAL A 147 -10.60 -9.24 -4.91
CA VAL A 147 -9.80 -10.46 -4.77
C VAL A 147 -10.23 -11.45 -5.86
N ALA A 148 -9.39 -11.67 -6.86
CA ALA A 148 -9.60 -12.69 -7.87
C ALA A 148 -9.57 -14.10 -7.24
N ARG A 149 -10.36 -15.03 -7.79
CA ARG A 149 -10.41 -16.44 -7.33
C ARG A 149 -9.51 -17.39 -8.12
N SER A 150 -8.93 -16.91 -9.21
CA SER A 150 -7.99 -17.63 -10.05
C SER A 150 -7.12 -16.64 -10.83
N SER A 151 -5.99 -17.09 -11.36
CA SER A 151 -5.15 -16.26 -12.24
C SER A 151 -5.93 -15.82 -13.48
N THR A 152 -6.73 -16.70 -14.09
CA THR A 152 -7.59 -16.35 -15.24
C THR A 152 -8.58 -15.23 -14.90
N THR A 153 -9.14 -15.22 -13.69
CA THR A 153 -10.02 -14.15 -13.26
C THR A 153 -9.26 -12.83 -13.09
N ALA A 154 -8.05 -12.86 -12.54
CA ALA A 154 -7.20 -11.67 -12.42
C ALA A 154 -6.86 -11.08 -13.80
N GLU A 155 -6.46 -11.93 -14.75
CA GLU A 155 -6.20 -11.50 -16.14
C GLU A 155 -7.41 -10.84 -16.79
N TYR A 156 -8.61 -11.39 -16.55
CA TYR A 156 -9.84 -10.80 -17.08
C TYR A 156 -10.16 -9.44 -16.45
N VAL A 157 -9.95 -9.30 -15.14
CA VAL A 157 -10.13 -8.03 -14.41
C VAL A 157 -9.14 -6.99 -14.93
N ALA A 158 -7.86 -7.35 -15.04
CA ALA A 158 -6.82 -6.48 -15.58
C ALA A 158 -7.14 -6.03 -17.02
N TYR A 159 -7.67 -6.92 -17.85
CA TYR A 159 -8.07 -6.61 -19.22
C TYR A 159 -9.24 -5.62 -19.27
N ASP A 160 -10.29 -5.85 -18.48
CA ASP A 160 -11.43 -4.93 -18.34
C ASP A 160 -11.00 -3.57 -17.82
N ALA A 161 -10.05 -3.55 -16.89
CA ALA A 161 -9.45 -2.36 -16.32
C ALA A 161 -8.67 -1.48 -17.32
N ALA A 162 -8.18 -2.06 -18.42
CA ALA A 162 -7.28 -1.41 -19.37
C ALA A 162 -7.99 -0.80 -20.59
N ILE A 163 -9.26 -1.17 -20.86
CA ILE A 163 -10.02 -0.78 -22.07
C ILE A 163 -11.21 0.10 -21.68
#